data_AF-C6HA89-F1
#
_entry.id   AF-C6HA89-F1
#
_cell.length_a   1.000
_cell.length_b   1.000
_cell.length_c   1.000
_cell.angle_alpha   90.00
_cell.angle_beta   90.00
_cell.angle_gamma   90.00
#
_symmetry.space_group_name_H-M   'P 1'
#
loop_
_entity.id
_entity.type
_entity.pdbx_description
1 polymer ?
#
loop_
_entity_poly.entity_id
_entity_poly.type
_entity_poly.pdbx_seq_one_letter_code
_entity_poly.pdbx_strand_id
1 'polypeptide(L)'
;MKWPEYDGAFVFGSGIPSGVLRFVGHIVLGIYMSLASGTYKYVKAHAAVVQQPPFNPDTLYLSYLASKWSKIGFWWNFAIWLPTIAAPSLCVTIIGMFDTTITVYFALATVRQGTYIPHSAGPCKNADTWQVPTANGNRSYFHILQTLNTYPDKPEMHVPSDKICQDFVSQWRFGIGSLMAISIRVVRSDMRPERRRKEPYIFTALRVLSLIPYFICEIVATVPRYSIHFLPRPVQSQLRFRLRCINKMSQLVYMPVREVRHQFPQSFTSSKRHQPPEPKEVQCKSKNQRKPLARFLHIDILTLVAQHLHYQDLVNLSLTSKEMRQTVFPDGHLGSERGILRSCGESRPFTRPQLDTLHEETCQPYCSSCYYNKISIRLNDTDRCCNRNFPLTGNVHGSRGSFDTSPFGNSCLLCSICKTLPDSQCLAQLREREKTRMRRKLRHRKHRDDFACRHCSKALPSWGPRWWVCEACGRECTDTLHPPWGFRAHQQCAVAV
;
A
#
# COMPACT_ATOMS: atom_id res chain seq x y z
N MET A 1 -11.55 6.62 -9.53
CA MET A 1 -10.13 6.62 -9.94
C MET A 1 -9.69 5.16 -9.99
N LYS A 2 -9.67 4.55 -11.18
CA LYS A 2 -9.05 3.23 -11.38
C LYS A 2 -7.54 3.47 -11.27
N TRP A 3 -6.91 2.94 -10.23
CA TRP A 3 -5.46 2.85 -10.23
C TRP A 3 -5.07 2.04 -11.46
N PRO A 4 -4.12 2.50 -12.29
CA PRO A 4 -3.64 1.67 -13.38
C PRO A 4 -3.17 0.34 -12.78
N GLU A 5 -3.72 -0.76 -13.26
CA GLU A 5 -3.31 -2.12 -12.88
C GLU A 5 -1.81 -2.23 -13.18
N TYR A 6 -1.02 -2.18 -12.12
CA TYR A 6 0.45 -2.25 -12.16
C TYR A 6 0.88 -3.72 -12.24
N ASP A 7 0.39 -4.44 -13.26
CA ASP A 7 0.62 -5.88 -13.43
C ASP A 7 2.10 -6.22 -13.71
N GLY A 8 2.94 -5.21 -13.99
CA GLY A 8 4.38 -5.40 -14.21
C GLY A 8 5.28 -5.22 -12.98
N ALA A 9 4.77 -4.81 -11.80
CA ALA A 9 5.62 -4.47 -10.66
C ALA A 9 5.95 -5.64 -9.72
N PHE A 10 5.17 -6.72 -9.76
CA PHE A 10 5.27 -7.84 -8.84
C PHE A 10 5.58 -9.15 -9.57
N VAL A 11 6.77 -9.25 -10.16
CA VAL A 11 7.29 -10.54 -10.63
C VAL A 11 7.95 -11.25 -9.45
N PHE A 12 7.19 -12.14 -8.81
CA PHE A 12 7.73 -13.08 -7.83
C PHE A 12 8.86 -13.90 -8.46
N GLY A 13 9.98 -14.06 -7.74
CA GLY A 13 11.13 -14.85 -8.17
C GLY A 13 12.26 -14.08 -8.86
N SER A 14 12.07 -12.80 -9.20
CA SER A 14 13.16 -11.94 -9.70
C SER A 14 14.34 -11.81 -8.73
N GLY A 15 14.09 -12.00 -7.43
CA GLY A 15 15.08 -11.98 -6.36
C GLY A 15 15.90 -13.26 -6.18
N ILE A 16 15.56 -14.39 -6.83
CA ILE A 16 16.22 -15.69 -6.61
C ILE A 16 17.73 -15.64 -6.87
N PRO A 17 18.22 -15.11 -8.02
CA PRO A 17 19.67 -15.02 -8.27
C PRO A 17 20.39 -14.14 -7.25
N SER A 18 19.75 -13.06 -6.80
CA SER A 18 20.27 -12.18 -5.75
C SER A 18 20.37 -12.93 -4.42
N GLY A 19 19.35 -13.72 -4.07
CA GLY A 19 19.34 -14.62 -2.91
C GLY A 19 20.51 -15.61 -2.95
N VAL A 20 20.74 -16.30 -4.06
CA VAL A 20 21.86 -17.25 -4.18
C VAL A 20 23.21 -16.56 -4.00
N LEU A 21 23.42 -15.41 -4.65
CA LEU A 21 24.65 -14.63 -4.48
C LEU A 21 24.84 -14.13 -3.04
N ARG A 22 23.74 -13.79 -2.36
CA ARG A 22 23.70 -13.44 -0.93
C ARG A 22 24.12 -14.58 -0.04
N PHE A 23 23.66 -15.79 -0.33
CA PHE A 23 24.09 -17.00 0.37
C PHE A 23 25.59 -17.24 0.22
N VAL A 24 26.15 -17.21 -1.00
CA VAL A 24 27.60 -17.37 -1.21
C VAL A 24 28.41 -16.30 -0.49
N GLY A 25 27.93 -15.05 -0.54
CA GLY A 25 28.59 -13.93 0.15
C GLY A 25 28.63 -14.08 1.68
N HIS A 26 27.74 -14.87 2.30
CA HIS A 26 27.79 -15.12 3.75
C HIS A 26 29.08 -15.79 4.18
N ILE A 27 29.55 -16.75 3.40
CA ILE A 27 30.74 -17.52 3.74
C ILE A 27 31.94 -16.57 3.77
N VAL A 28 32.10 -15.77 2.71
CA VAL A 28 33.19 -14.78 2.59
C VAL A 28 33.10 -13.72 3.69
N LEU A 29 31.91 -13.16 3.93
CA LEU A 29 31.69 -12.15 4.98
C LEU A 29 31.88 -12.71 6.39
N GLY A 30 31.51 -13.97 6.62
CA GLY A 30 31.67 -14.64 7.91
C GLY A 30 33.15 -14.85 8.25
N ILE A 31 33.93 -15.33 7.28
CA ILE A 31 35.40 -15.47 7.43
C ILE A 31 36.02 -14.09 7.67
N TYR A 32 35.67 -13.09 6.84
CA TYR A 32 36.18 -11.72 6.99
C TYR A 32 35.82 -11.12 8.36
N MET A 33 34.58 -11.29 8.83
CA MET A 33 34.13 -10.83 10.15
C MET A 33 34.93 -11.46 11.29
N SER A 34 35.19 -12.77 11.21
CA SER A 34 35.97 -13.50 12.21
C SER A 34 37.40 -12.95 12.29
N LEU A 35 38.08 -12.88 11.14
CA LEU A 35 39.45 -12.38 11.04
C LEU A 35 39.55 -10.91 11.50
N ALA A 36 38.70 -10.02 10.98
CA ALA A 36 38.71 -8.61 11.34
C ALA A 36 38.41 -8.38 12.84
N SER A 37 37.53 -9.19 13.43
CA SER A 37 37.25 -9.14 14.86
C SER A 37 38.44 -9.61 15.70
N GLY A 38 39.13 -10.66 15.26
CA GLY A 38 40.36 -11.16 15.90
C GLY A 38 41.46 -10.10 15.89
N THR A 39 41.76 -9.56 14.71
CA THR A 39 42.76 -8.50 14.53
C THR A 39 42.43 -7.26 15.36
N TYR A 40 41.17 -6.81 15.36
CA TYR A 40 40.78 -5.65 16.17
C TYR A 40 40.98 -5.90 17.68
N LYS A 41 40.57 -7.05 18.21
CA LYS A 41 40.78 -7.39 19.63
C LYS A 41 42.26 -7.36 19.98
N TYR A 42 43.08 -7.92 19.09
CA TYR A 42 44.51 -8.01 19.26
C TYR A 42 45.21 -6.64 19.21
N VAL A 43 44.90 -5.81 18.21
CA VAL A 43 45.42 -4.43 18.10
C VAL A 43 44.92 -3.57 19.27
N LYS A 44 43.66 -3.73 19.68
CA LYS A 44 43.08 -3.00 20.81
C LYS A 44 43.79 -3.32 22.14
N ALA A 45 44.13 -4.58 22.38
CA ALA A 45 44.85 -4.99 23.60
C ALA A 45 46.24 -4.33 23.70
N HIS A 46 46.83 -3.94 22.57
CA HIS A 46 48.17 -3.39 22.47
C HIS A 46 48.21 -1.96 21.91
N ALA A 47 47.09 -1.24 21.97
CA ALA A 47 46.95 0.08 21.34
C ALA A 47 48.04 1.07 21.75
N ALA A 48 48.45 1.04 23.03
CA ALA A 48 49.44 1.95 23.59
C ALA A 48 50.81 1.87 22.88
N VAL A 49 51.18 0.69 22.36
CA VAL A 49 52.47 0.48 21.65
C VAL A 49 52.28 0.61 20.14
N VAL A 50 51.21 0.01 19.61
CA VAL A 50 50.96 -0.14 18.17
C VAL A 50 50.60 1.20 17.49
N GLN A 51 50.18 2.21 18.25
CA GLN A 51 49.87 3.55 17.73
C GLN A 51 51.03 4.56 17.81
N GLN A 52 52.16 4.19 18.44
CA GLN A 52 53.30 5.09 18.55
C GLN A 52 54.08 5.18 17.23
N PRO A 53 54.72 6.33 16.92
CA PRO A 53 55.69 6.41 15.82
C PRO A 53 56.76 5.32 15.98
N PRO A 54 57.20 4.66 14.88
CA PRO A 54 57.00 5.02 13.48
C PRO A 54 55.75 4.41 12.81
N PHE A 55 54.86 3.75 13.56
CA PHE A 55 53.71 3.05 12.99
C PHE A 55 52.60 4.01 12.57
N ASN A 56 51.72 3.53 11.68
CA ASN A 56 50.57 4.30 11.23
C ASN A 56 49.62 4.56 12.42
N PRO A 57 49.36 5.82 12.79
CA PRO A 57 48.53 6.16 13.95
C PRO A 57 47.09 5.65 13.81
N ASP A 58 46.60 5.46 12.58
CA ASP A 58 45.23 5.07 12.26
C ASP A 58 45.01 3.54 12.38
N THR A 59 46.02 2.75 12.70
CA THR A 59 45.93 1.27 12.71
C THR A 59 44.81 0.75 13.62
N LEU A 60 44.64 1.34 14.81
CA LEU A 60 43.54 0.98 15.72
C LEU A 60 42.18 1.40 15.15
N TYR A 61 42.08 2.59 14.57
CA TYR A 61 40.85 3.09 13.98
C TYR A 61 40.42 2.25 12.77
N LEU A 62 41.36 1.89 11.88
CA LEU A 62 41.11 1.08 10.70
C LEU A 62 40.72 -0.36 11.05
N SER A 63 41.38 -0.97 12.04
CA SER A 63 40.98 -2.29 12.54
C SER A 63 39.61 -2.27 13.22
N TYR A 64 39.28 -1.21 13.97
CA TYR A 64 37.93 -0.98 14.50
C TYR A 64 36.89 -0.87 13.39
N LEU A 65 37.18 -0.05 12.36
CA LEU A 65 36.28 0.16 11.22
C LEU A 65 36.01 -1.15 10.48
N ALA A 66 37.07 -1.92 10.17
CA ALA A 66 36.96 -3.22 9.53
C ALA A 66 36.14 -4.22 10.37
N SER A 67 36.40 -4.32 11.67
CA SER A 67 35.65 -5.18 12.61
C SER A 67 34.18 -4.78 12.74
N LYS A 68 33.88 -3.48 12.88
CA LYS A 68 32.53 -2.97 13.04
C LYS A 68 31.70 -3.19 11.78
N TRP A 69 32.20 -2.77 10.63
CA TRP A 69 31.46 -2.88 9.38
C TRP A 69 31.37 -4.32 8.88
N SER A 70 32.35 -5.19 9.17
CA SER A 70 32.25 -6.61 8.80
C SER A 70 31.14 -7.32 9.56
N LYS A 71 30.97 -7.01 10.85
CA LYS A 71 29.81 -7.47 11.64
C LYS A 71 28.49 -6.95 11.10
N ILE A 72 28.41 -5.64 10.83
CA ILE A 72 27.19 -5.04 10.25
C ILE A 72 26.88 -5.70 8.91
N GLY A 73 27.86 -5.83 8.02
CA GLY A 73 27.71 -6.42 6.70
C GLY A 73 27.26 -7.89 6.75
N PHE A 74 27.84 -8.69 7.65
CA PHE A 74 27.44 -10.08 7.86
C PHE A 74 25.99 -10.20 8.35
N TRP A 75 25.63 -9.52 9.43
CA TRP A 75 24.28 -9.61 10.01
C TRP A 75 23.22 -8.97 9.11
N TRP A 76 23.56 -7.88 8.43
CA TRP A 76 22.72 -7.30 7.38
C TRP A 76 22.47 -8.37 6.32
N ASN A 77 23.51 -8.85 5.63
CA ASN A 77 23.37 -9.85 4.56
C ASN A 77 22.56 -11.09 5.01
N PHE A 78 22.65 -11.49 6.28
CA PHE A 78 21.85 -12.57 6.88
C PHE A 78 20.38 -12.23 7.00
N ALA A 79 20.06 -11.09 7.61
CA ALA A 79 18.68 -10.66 7.83
C ALA A 79 17.88 -10.47 6.53
N ILE A 80 18.51 -9.91 5.50
CA ILE A 80 17.86 -9.58 4.22
C ILE A 80 17.94 -10.70 3.17
N TRP A 81 18.72 -11.77 3.37
CA TRP A 81 18.88 -12.82 2.36
C TRP A 81 17.54 -13.44 1.92
N LEU A 82 16.78 -13.97 2.87
CA LEU A 82 15.44 -14.54 2.62
C LEU A 82 14.45 -13.49 2.11
N PRO A 83 14.30 -12.32 2.76
CA PRO A 83 13.42 -11.27 2.27
C PRO A 83 13.70 -10.84 0.84
N THR A 84 14.96 -10.84 0.39
CA THR A 84 15.32 -10.41 -0.97
C THR A 84 14.77 -11.35 -2.05
N ILE A 85 14.57 -12.63 -1.73
CA ILE A 85 13.99 -13.61 -2.66
C ILE A 85 12.50 -13.29 -2.93
N ALA A 86 11.79 -12.83 -1.90
CA ALA A 86 10.37 -12.49 -1.94
C ALA A 86 10.08 -11.00 -2.17
N ALA A 87 11.10 -10.14 -2.13
CA ALA A 87 10.95 -8.70 -2.15
C ALA A 87 10.49 -8.17 -3.52
N PRO A 88 9.52 -7.24 -3.56
CA PRO A 88 9.20 -6.47 -4.76
C PRO A 88 10.40 -5.64 -5.22
N SER A 89 10.45 -5.30 -6.52
CA SER A 89 11.56 -4.56 -7.13
C SER A 89 11.97 -3.29 -6.37
N LEU A 90 10.99 -2.53 -5.87
CA LEU A 90 11.21 -1.31 -5.09
C LEU A 90 11.93 -1.57 -3.75
N CYS A 91 11.58 -2.66 -3.06
CA CYS A 91 12.26 -3.07 -1.83
C CYS A 91 13.70 -3.50 -2.12
N VAL A 92 13.95 -4.15 -3.26
CA VAL A 92 15.31 -4.54 -3.69
C VAL A 92 16.18 -3.29 -3.92
N THR A 93 15.64 -2.20 -4.48
CA THR A 93 16.38 -0.94 -4.64
C THR A 93 16.80 -0.34 -3.30
N ILE A 94 15.89 -0.29 -2.32
CA ILE A 94 16.21 0.21 -0.97
C ILE A 94 17.30 -0.66 -0.33
N ILE A 95 17.17 -1.99 -0.45
CA ILE A 95 18.17 -2.93 0.04
C ILE A 95 19.55 -2.68 -0.62
N GLY A 96 19.58 -2.42 -1.93
CA GLY A 96 20.80 -2.09 -2.67
C GLY A 96 21.50 -0.80 -2.21
N MET A 97 20.75 0.21 -1.75
CA MET A 97 21.35 1.44 -1.17
C MET A 97 22.12 1.14 0.13
N PHE A 98 21.58 0.29 0.99
CA PHE A 98 22.27 -0.14 2.21
C PHE A 98 23.51 -0.98 1.89
N ASP A 99 23.40 -1.91 0.91
CA ASP A 99 24.54 -2.68 0.42
C ASP A 99 25.66 -1.76 -0.10
N THR A 100 25.30 -0.68 -0.80
CA THR A 100 26.25 0.32 -1.33
C THR A 100 26.97 1.03 -0.20
N THR A 101 26.23 1.43 0.85
CA THR A 101 26.82 2.07 2.04
C THR A 101 27.85 1.16 2.71
N ILE A 102 27.51 -0.11 2.94
CA ILE A 102 28.43 -1.10 3.51
C ILE A 102 29.67 -1.29 2.62
N THR A 103 29.48 -1.33 1.30
CA THR A 103 30.57 -1.45 0.32
C THR A 103 31.54 -0.27 0.40
N VAL A 104 31.04 0.96 0.52
CA VAL A 104 31.88 2.17 0.65
C VAL A 104 32.77 2.08 1.90
N TYR A 105 32.21 1.69 3.04
CA TYR A 105 33.00 1.54 4.27
C TYR A 105 34.01 0.40 4.20
N PHE A 106 33.69 -0.72 3.53
CA PHE A 106 34.67 -1.76 3.25
C PHE A 106 35.80 -1.28 2.35
N ALA A 107 35.49 -0.49 1.32
CA ALA A 107 36.48 0.04 0.40
C ALA A 107 37.43 0.98 1.14
N LEU A 108 36.89 1.89 1.95
CA LEU A 108 37.69 2.78 2.79
C LEU A 108 38.62 2.02 3.74
N ALA A 109 38.09 1.02 4.46
CA ALA A 109 38.90 0.21 5.36
C ALA A 109 40.00 -0.56 4.61
N THR A 110 39.66 -1.25 3.53
CA THR A 110 40.57 -2.12 2.77
C THR A 110 41.68 -1.34 2.07
N VAL A 111 41.34 -0.20 1.45
CA VAL A 111 42.32 0.68 0.77
C VAL A 111 43.31 1.26 1.79
N ARG A 112 42.81 1.74 2.93
CA ARG A 112 43.66 2.31 3.98
C ARG A 112 44.52 1.25 4.67
N GLN A 113 43.97 0.05 4.90
CA GLN A 113 44.73 -1.10 5.42
C GLN A 113 45.89 -1.50 4.49
N GLY A 114 45.70 -1.38 3.17
CA GLY A 114 46.75 -1.66 2.19
C GLY A 114 47.98 -0.75 2.28
N THR A 115 47.98 0.31 3.09
CA THR A 115 49.15 1.18 3.29
C THR A 115 50.20 0.58 4.23
N TYR A 116 49.80 -0.30 5.15
CA TYR A 116 50.69 -0.91 6.15
C TYR A 116 50.70 -2.46 6.11
N ILE A 117 49.71 -3.08 5.45
CA ILE A 117 49.65 -4.53 5.25
C ILE A 117 50.20 -4.88 3.85
N PRO A 118 51.08 -5.90 3.71
CA PRO A 118 51.50 -6.35 2.40
C PRO A 118 50.33 -6.91 1.58
N HIS A 119 50.34 -6.72 0.26
CA HIS A 119 49.23 -7.17 -0.60
C HIS A 119 49.34 -8.66 -0.99
N SER A 120 50.43 -9.32 -0.61
CA SER A 120 50.66 -10.74 -0.84
C SER A 120 51.36 -11.39 0.35
N ALA A 121 51.26 -12.72 0.43
CA ALA A 121 51.90 -13.48 1.52
C ALA A 121 53.42 -13.61 1.36
N GLY A 122 53.97 -13.34 0.16
CA GLY A 122 55.42 -13.45 -0.12
C GLY A 122 56.28 -12.60 0.82
N PRO A 123 56.00 -11.30 0.97
CA PRO A 123 56.70 -10.42 1.90
C PRO A 123 56.63 -10.84 3.38
N CYS A 124 55.64 -11.64 3.78
CA CYS A 124 55.52 -12.11 5.16
C CYS A 124 56.63 -13.09 5.58
N LYS A 125 57.38 -13.68 4.64
CA LYS A 125 58.57 -14.47 4.98
C LYS A 125 59.65 -13.65 5.70
N ASN A 126 59.67 -12.35 5.41
CA ASN A 126 60.57 -11.37 6.04
C ASN A 126 59.76 -10.32 6.81
N ALA A 127 58.70 -10.77 7.52
CA ALA A 127 57.80 -9.88 8.27
C ALA A 127 58.56 -9.02 9.29
N ASP A 128 59.66 -9.54 9.84
CA ASP A 128 60.51 -8.86 10.81
C ASP A 128 61.18 -7.58 10.28
N THR A 129 61.33 -7.45 8.97
CA THR A 129 61.93 -6.28 8.29
C THR A 129 60.92 -5.50 7.45
N TRP A 130 59.62 -5.81 7.53
CA TRP A 130 58.60 -5.16 6.71
C TRP A 130 58.46 -3.66 7.03
N GLN A 131 58.57 -2.82 5.99
CA GLN A 131 58.45 -1.34 6.05
C GLN A 131 59.44 -0.62 6.99
N VAL A 132 60.53 -1.27 7.39
CA VAL A 132 61.59 -0.61 8.15
C VAL A 132 62.83 -0.42 7.30
N PRO A 133 63.39 0.81 7.22
CA PRO A 133 64.75 1.00 6.72
C PRO A 133 65.71 0.29 7.68
N THR A 134 66.36 -0.77 7.20
CA THR A 134 67.31 -1.59 7.97
C THR A 134 68.43 -0.78 8.65
N ALA A 135 68.66 0.47 8.23
CA ALA A 135 69.69 1.36 8.75
C ALA A 135 69.46 1.89 10.17
N ASN A 136 68.21 2.01 10.66
CA ASN A 136 67.91 2.75 11.89
C ASN A 136 67.67 1.87 13.13
N GLY A 137 67.88 0.56 13.05
CA GLY A 137 67.66 -0.36 14.18
C GLY A 137 66.20 -0.46 14.66
N ASN A 138 65.25 0.18 13.97
CA ASN A 138 63.83 0.08 14.29
C ASN A 138 63.34 -1.35 14.04
N ARG A 139 62.40 -1.82 14.88
CA ARG A 139 61.76 -3.12 14.68
C ARG A 139 60.52 -2.95 13.82
N SER A 140 60.21 -3.94 12.97
CA SER A 140 58.99 -3.89 12.16
C SER A 140 57.73 -3.98 13.00
N TYR A 141 56.63 -3.54 12.39
CA TYR A 141 55.30 -3.63 12.97
C TYR A 141 54.96 -5.06 13.43
N PHE A 142 55.21 -6.06 12.57
CA PHE A 142 54.88 -7.46 12.87
C PHE A 142 55.82 -8.09 13.90
N HIS A 143 57.10 -7.69 13.93
CA HIS A 143 58.01 -8.11 15.00
C HIS A 143 57.55 -7.58 16.36
N ILE A 144 57.12 -6.32 16.45
CA ILE A 144 56.61 -5.77 17.71
C ILE A 144 55.35 -6.52 18.15
N LEU A 145 54.43 -6.80 17.23
CA LEU A 145 53.27 -7.62 17.52
C LEU A 145 53.67 -9.01 18.07
N GLN A 146 54.61 -9.71 17.41
CA GLN A 146 55.13 -10.98 17.92
C GLN A 146 55.64 -10.86 19.37
N THR A 147 56.45 -9.84 19.67
CA THR A 147 56.99 -9.65 21.03
C THR A 147 55.89 -9.40 22.07
N LEU A 148 54.80 -8.73 21.68
CA LEU A 148 53.66 -8.45 22.55
C LEU A 148 52.74 -9.67 22.74
N ASN A 149 52.73 -10.61 21.79
CA ASN A 149 51.93 -11.84 21.88
C ASN A 149 52.64 -12.97 22.65
N THR A 150 53.87 -12.75 23.12
CA THR A 150 54.63 -13.77 23.82
C THR A 150 54.23 -13.75 25.30
N TYR A 151 53.46 -14.75 25.72
CA TYR A 151 53.14 -14.96 27.14
C TYR A 151 54.31 -15.68 27.83
N PRO A 152 54.94 -15.09 28.85
CA PRO A 152 56.07 -15.72 29.55
C PRO A 152 55.73 -17.10 30.10
N ASP A 153 54.49 -17.27 30.55
CA ASP A 153 54.02 -18.48 31.23
C ASP A 153 53.54 -19.58 30.26
N LYS A 154 53.42 -19.28 28.95
CA LYS A 154 52.91 -20.22 27.93
C LYS A 154 53.72 -20.10 26.63
N PRO A 155 54.96 -20.61 26.61
CA PRO A 155 55.84 -20.52 25.43
C PRO A 155 55.25 -21.19 24.19
N GLU A 156 54.39 -22.20 24.36
CA GLU A 156 53.69 -22.87 23.26
C GLU A 156 52.70 -21.96 22.50
N MET A 157 52.29 -20.83 23.09
CA MET A 157 51.41 -19.85 22.44
C MET A 157 52.17 -18.79 21.62
N HIS A 158 53.50 -18.89 21.51
CA HIS A 158 54.28 -17.97 20.70
C HIS A 158 53.89 -18.07 19.21
N VAL A 159 53.22 -17.04 18.70
CA VAL A 159 52.87 -16.92 17.28
C VAL A 159 53.97 -16.11 16.58
N PRO A 160 54.69 -16.69 15.59
CA PRO A 160 55.77 -15.99 14.89
C PRO A 160 55.24 -14.85 14.00
N SER A 161 56.08 -13.83 13.74
CA SER A 161 55.72 -12.62 13.00
C SER A 161 55.23 -12.91 11.58
N ASP A 162 55.77 -13.93 10.91
CA ASP A 162 55.35 -14.37 9.59
C ASP A 162 53.89 -14.83 9.57
N LYS A 163 53.46 -15.58 10.60
CA LYS A 163 52.08 -16.02 10.77
C LYS A 163 51.15 -14.86 11.09
N ILE A 164 51.55 -13.93 11.96
CA ILE A 164 50.77 -12.70 12.25
C ILE A 164 50.61 -11.88 10.95
N CYS A 165 51.68 -11.69 10.19
CA CYS A 165 51.62 -11.03 8.89
C CYS A 165 50.66 -11.74 7.93
N GLN A 166 50.74 -13.07 7.81
CA GLN A 166 49.84 -13.86 6.96
C GLN A 166 48.37 -13.71 7.36
N ASP A 167 48.06 -13.64 8.65
CA ASP A 167 46.68 -13.43 9.13
C ASP A 167 46.15 -12.04 8.73
N PHE A 168 46.98 -10.99 8.82
CA PHE A 168 46.63 -9.65 8.35
C PHE A 168 46.45 -9.61 6.82
N VAL A 169 47.33 -10.26 6.06
CA VAL A 169 47.20 -10.38 4.59
C VAL A 169 45.92 -11.15 4.22
N SER A 170 45.62 -12.23 4.94
CA SER A 170 44.41 -13.03 4.75
C SER A 170 43.17 -12.18 4.98
N GLN A 171 43.12 -11.44 6.10
CA GLN A 171 42.04 -10.49 6.38
C GLN A 171 41.85 -9.49 5.23
N TRP A 172 42.94 -8.88 4.76
CA TRP A 172 42.89 -7.90 3.68
C TRP A 172 42.38 -8.51 2.36
N ARG A 173 42.84 -9.71 1.99
CA ARG A 173 42.36 -10.46 0.82
C ARG A 173 40.87 -10.79 0.91
N PHE A 174 40.40 -11.23 2.08
CA PHE A 174 38.97 -11.46 2.31
C PHE A 174 38.16 -10.16 2.30
N GLY A 175 38.74 -9.04 2.70
CA GLY A 175 38.17 -7.70 2.53
C GLY A 175 37.93 -7.35 1.05
N ILE A 176 38.93 -7.58 0.19
CA ILE A 176 38.79 -7.42 -1.27
C ILE A 176 37.76 -8.39 -1.84
N GLY A 177 37.81 -9.67 -1.46
CA GLY A 177 36.83 -10.66 -1.90
C GLY A 177 35.40 -10.27 -1.52
N SER A 178 35.21 -9.71 -0.33
CA SER A 178 33.92 -9.18 0.13
C SER A 178 33.45 -8.00 -0.72
N LEU A 179 34.36 -7.09 -1.11
CA LEU A 179 34.04 -5.99 -2.03
C LEU A 179 33.55 -6.50 -3.38
N MET A 180 34.29 -7.44 -4.01
CA MET A 180 33.88 -8.00 -5.30
C MET A 180 32.51 -8.70 -5.21
N ALA A 181 32.28 -9.46 -4.13
CA ALA A 181 31.01 -10.17 -3.92
C ALA A 181 29.80 -9.23 -3.80
N ILE A 182 29.97 -8.04 -3.21
CA ILE A 182 28.90 -7.04 -3.09
C ILE A 182 28.77 -6.21 -4.38
N SER A 183 29.89 -5.80 -4.99
CA SER A 183 29.88 -4.98 -6.23
C SER A 183 29.25 -5.70 -7.43
N ILE A 184 29.47 -7.02 -7.59
CA ILE A 184 28.83 -7.82 -8.65
C ILE A 184 27.28 -7.74 -8.55
N ARG A 185 26.73 -7.58 -7.33
CA ARG A 185 25.28 -7.45 -7.12
C ARG A 185 24.75 -6.10 -7.55
N VAL A 186 25.47 -5.02 -7.22
CA VAL A 186 25.09 -3.64 -7.58
C VAL A 186 25.01 -3.51 -9.11
N VAL A 187 26.02 -4.00 -9.83
CA VAL A 187 26.06 -3.96 -11.29
C VAL A 187 24.92 -4.78 -11.90
N ARG A 188 24.61 -5.98 -11.35
CA ARG A 188 23.54 -6.83 -11.88
C ARG A 188 22.13 -6.30 -11.59
N SER A 189 21.93 -5.56 -10.51
CA SER A 189 20.67 -4.85 -10.25
C SER A 189 20.42 -3.69 -11.21
N ASP A 190 21.48 -3.10 -11.75
CA ASP A 190 21.42 -2.01 -12.72
C ASP A 190 21.22 -2.54 -14.16
N MET A 191 21.72 -3.75 -14.45
CA MET A 191 21.72 -4.35 -15.79
C MET A 191 20.45 -5.12 -16.21
N ARG A 192 19.28 -4.91 -15.58
CA ARG A 192 18.00 -5.29 -16.21
C ARG A 192 17.27 -4.05 -16.73
N PRO A 193 17.59 -3.58 -17.96
CA PRO A 193 16.83 -2.56 -18.65
C PRO A 193 15.56 -3.20 -19.23
N GLU A 194 14.70 -3.73 -18.37
CA GLU A 194 13.38 -4.17 -18.81
C GLU A 194 12.52 -2.92 -19.02
N ARG A 195 12.53 -2.45 -20.27
CA ARG A 195 11.73 -1.35 -20.84
C ARG A 195 11.97 0.05 -20.25
N ARG A 196 12.63 0.87 -21.08
CA ARG A 196 12.53 2.35 -21.18
C ARG A 196 11.35 2.96 -20.41
N ARG A 197 11.47 3.13 -19.09
CA ARG A 197 10.62 4.06 -18.35
C ARG A 197 11.22 5.43 -18.59
N LYS A 198 10.48 6.29 -19.31
CA LYS A 198 10.81 7.71 -19.54
C LYS A 198 10.77 8.55 -18.26
N GLU A 199 10.48 7.97 -17.10
CA GLU A 199 10.50 8.70 -15.83
C GLU A 199 11.94 8.81 -15.31
N PRO A 200 12.43 10.03 -15.00
CA PRO A 200 13.76 10.21 -14.42
C PRO A 200 13.88 9.40 -13.13
N TYR A 201 14.99 8.70 -12.95
CA TYR A 201 15.32 7.90 -11.77
C TYR A 201 15.06 8.65 -10.44
N ILE A 202 15.31 9.96 -10.42
CA ILE A 202 15.09 10.86 -9.28
C ILE A 202 13.62 10.84 -8.81
N PHE A 203 12.63 10.86 -9.72
CA PHE A 203 11.22 10.84 -9.33
C PHE A 203 10.79 9.50 -8.76
N THR A 204 11.38 8.42 -9.26
CA THR A 204 11.15 7.08 -8.71
C THR A 204 11.75 7.01 -7.29
N ALA A 205 12.99 7.46 -7.11
CA ALA A 205 13.64 7.51 -5.80
C ALA A 205 12.89 8.41 -4.80
N LEU A 206 12.39 9.58 -5.22
CA LEU A 206 11.61 10.47 -4.35
C LEU A 206 10.27 9.83 -3.93
N ARG A 207 9.60 9.13 -4.86
CA ARG A 207 8.39 8.34 -4.55
C ARG A 207 8.71 7.22 -3.57
N VAL A 208 9.82 6.51 -3.76
CA VAL A 208 10.28 5.45 -2.84
C VAL A 208 10.53 6.02 -1.45
N LEU A 209 11.27 7.13 -1.34
CA LEU A 209 11.53 7.83 -0.08
C LEU A 209 10.22 8.27 0.60
N SER A 210 9.23 8.74 -0.17
CA SER A 210 7.92 9.11 0.37
C SER A 210 7.08 7.92 0.86
N LEU A 211 7.38 6.70 0.41
CA LEU A 211 6.72 5.47 0.85
C LEU A 211 7.35 4.87 2.12
N ILE A 212 8.59 5.24 2.47
CA ILE A 212 9.26 4.73 3.68
C ILE A 212 8.45 5.04 4.96
N PRO A 213 7.98 6.28 5.22
CA PRO A 213 7.14 6.57 6.38
C PRO A 213 5.85 5.74 6.38
N TYR A 214 5.27 5.48 5.21
CA TYR A 214 4.07 4.66 5.08
C TYR A 214 4.35 3.20 5.48
N PHE A 215 5.45 2.61 5.00
CA PHE A 215 5.85 1.25 5.39
C PHE A 215 6.18 1.15 6.88
N ILE A 216 6.87 2.15 7.46
CA ILE A 216 7.13 2.19 8.91
C ILE A 216 5.81 2.24 9.68
N CYS A 217 4.87 3.10 9.28
CA CYS A 217 3.54 3.18 9.88
C CYS A 217 2.77 1.85 9.77
N GLU A 218 2.82 1.17 8.63
CA GLU A 218 2.19 -0.15 8.45
C GLU A 218 2.83 -1.22 9.33
N ILE A 219 4.16 -1.28 9.44
CA ILE A 219 4.86 -2.22 10.32
C ILE A 219 4.49 -1.92 11.79
N VAL A 220 4.57 -0.66 12.20
CA VAL A 220 4.20 -0.21 13.54
C VAL A 220 2.72 -0.46 13.84
N ALA A 221 1.83 -0.44 12.84
CA ALA A 221 0.42 -0.79 13.00
C ALA A 221 0.18 -2.32 13.01
N THR A 222 1.01 -3.07 12.30
CA THR A 222 0.87 -4.52 12.10
C THR A 222 1.43 -5.31 13.28
N VAL A 223 2.56 -4.91 13.85
CA VAL A 223 3.17 -5.56 15.02
C VAL A 223 2.18 -5.63 16.20
N PRO A 224 1.50 -4.56 16.62
CA PRO A 224 0.46 -4.63 17.64
C PRO A 224 -0.70 -5.56 17.29
N ARG A 225 -1.09 -5.65 16.00
CA ARG A 225 -2.15 -6.59 15.57
C ARG A 225 -1.73 -8.04 15.82
N TYR A 226 -0.49 -8.39 15.49
CA TYR A 226 0.07 -9.71 15.79
C TYR A 226 0.22 -9.94 17.30
N SER A 227 0.70 -8.95 18.04
CA SER A 227 0.83 -9.04 19.51
C SER A 227 -0.51 -9.26 20.21
N ILE A 228 -1.61 -8.71 19.68
CA ILE A 228 -2.96 -8.92 20.22
C ILE A 228 -3.36 -10.40 20.16
N HIS A 229 -2.86 -11.20 19.21
CA HIS A 229 -3.18 -12.63 19.14
C HIS A 229 -2.66 -13.44 20.34
N PHE A 230 -1.65 -12.93 21.06
CA PHE A 230 -1.07 -13.61 22.22
C PHE A 230 -1.73 -13.24 23.56
N LEU A 231 -2.64 -12.24 23.60
CA LEU A 231 -3.28 -11.81 24.84
C LEU A 231 -4.46 -12.73 25.23
N PRO A 232 -4.88 -12.79 26.51
CA PRO A 232 -6.09 -13.50 26.91
C PRO A 232 -7.35 -12.98 26.20
N ARG A 233 -8.29 -13.87 25.86
CA ARG A 233 -9.54 -13.55 25.13
C ARG A 233 -10.30 -12.30 25.63
N PRO A 234 -10.52 -12.06 26.94
CA PRO A 234 -11.22 -10.85 27.40
C PRO A 234 -10.46 -9.56 27.11
N VAL A 235 -9.13 -9.60 27.10
CA VAL A 235 -8.28 -8.45 26.75
C VAL A 235 -8.30 -8.24 25.23
N GLN A 236 -8.25 -9.33 24.45
CA GLN A 236 -8.34 -9.27 22.99
C GLN A 236 -9.63 -8.61 22.50
N SER A 237 -10.79 -8.96 23.08
CA SER A 237 -12.08 -8.39 22.65
C SER A 237 -12.15 -6.89 22.91
N GLN A 238 -11.69 -6.43 24.08
CA GLN A 238 -11.63 -5.01 24.42
C GLN A 238 -10.69 -4.23 23.49
N LEU A 239 -9.49 -4.76 23.23
CA LEU A 239 -8.52 -4.12 22.33
C LEU A 239 -9.03 -4.08 20.90
N ARG A 240 -9.61 -5.18 20.39
CA ARG A 240 -10.22 -5.20 19.04
C ARG A 240 -11.37 -4.21 18.94
N PHE A 241 -12.22 -4.10 19.96
CA PHE A 241 -13.29 -3.11 19.98
C PHE A 241 -12.75 -1.68 19.93
N ARG A 242 -11.74 -1.35 20.77
CA ARG A 242 -11.07 -0.05 20.75
C ARG A 242 -10.43 0.25 19.39
N LEU A 243 -9.72 -0.72 18.80
CA LEU A 243 -9.10 -0.57 17.49
C LEU A 243 -10.13 -0.36 16.38
N ARG A 244 -11.28 -1.05 16.43
CA ARG A 244 -12.40 -0.79 15.50
C ARG A 244 -13.01 0.60 15.70
N CYS A 245 -13.18 1.05 16.95
CA CYS A 245 -13.60 2.41 17.25
C CYS A 245 -12.65 3.45 16.63
N ILE A 246 -11.33 3.24 16.79
CA ILE A 246 -10.30 4.11 16.19
C ILE A 246 -10.39 4.07 14.66
N ASN A 247 -10.54 2.90 14.05
CA ASN A 247 -10.66 2.78 12.60
C ASN A 247 -11.92 3.51 12.08
N LYS A 248 -13.08 3.38 12.74
CA LYS A 248 -14.27 4.17 12.42
C LYS A 248 -14.06 5.67 12.63
N MET A 249 -13.34 6.08 13.67
CA MET A 249 -12.96 7.49 13.87
C MET A 249 -12.06 8.01 12.74
N SER A 250 -11.11 7.21 12.27
CA SER A 250 -10.27 7.64 11.14
C SER A 250 -11.07 7.83 9.86
N GLN A 251 -12.13 7.04 9.62
CA GLN A 251 -13.02 7.26 8.48
C GLN A 251 -13.68 8.65 8.52
N LEU A 252 -13.99 9.18 9.71
CA LEU A 252 -14.51 10.53 9.86
C LEU A 252 -13.48 11.60 9.42
N VAL A 253 -12.20 11.39 9.73
CA VAL A 253 -11.12 12.31 9.37
C VAL A 253 -10.77 12.21 7.87
N TYR A 254 -10.79 11.00 7.31
CA TYR A 254 -10.43 10.78 5.90
C TYR A 254 -11.55 11.08 4.89
N MET A 255 -12.83 10.98 5.28
CA MET A 255 -13.98 11.28 4.42
C MET A 255 -13.95 12.70 3.80
N PRO A 256 -13.79 13.79 4.56
CA PRO A 256 -13.78 15.14 3.99
C PRO A 256 -12.64 15.34 2.99
N VAL A 257 -11.47 14.73 3.23
CA VAL A 257 -10.32 14.83 2.31
C VAL A 257 -10.61 14.14 0.97
N ARG A 258 -11.36 13.04 0.97
CA ARG A 258 -11.68 12.29 -0.25
C ARG A 258 -12.82 12.93 -1.05
N GLU A 259 -13.83 13.47 -0.37
CA GLU A 259 -14.98 14.12 -1.02
C GLU A 259 -14.60 15.48 -1.62
N VAL A 260 -13.80 16.29 -0.90
CA VAL A 260 -13.25 17.55 -1.43
C VAL A 260 -12.39 17.29 -2.69
N ARG A 261 -11.60 16.22 -2.69
CA ARG A 261 -10.76 15.86 -3.86
C ARG A 261 -11.55 15.37 -5.06
N HIS A 262 -12.81 14.96 -4.89
CA HIS A 262 -13.70 14.57 -6.00
C HIS A 262 -14.60 15.71 -6.48
N GLN A 263 -14.94 16.68 -5.62
CA GLN A 263 -15.68 17.89 -6.01
C GLN A 263 -14.83 18.91 -6.78
N PHE A 264 -13.49 18.86 -6.65
CA PHE A 264 -12.58 19.56 -7.54
C PHE A 264 -12.04 18.58 -8.59
N PRO A 265 -12.74 18.32 -9.72
CA PRO A 265 -12.08 17.73 -10.85
C PRO A 265 -10.92 18.66 -11.20
N GLN A 266 -9.69 18.17 -11.06
CA GLN A 266 -8.50 18.84 -11.56
C GLN A 266 -8.59 18.92 -13.09
N SER A 267 -9.39 19.85 -13.60
CA SER A 267 -9.17 20.47 -14.89
C SER A 267 -7.96 21.41 -14.75
N PHE A 268 -6.80 20.85 -14.39
CA PHE A 268 -5.53 21.43 -14.81
C PHE A 268 -5.33 21.02 -16.27
N THR A 269 -6.22 21.51 -17.14
CA THR A 269 -5.79 21.78 -18.51
C THR A 269 -4.70 22.81 -18.38
N SER A 270 -3.47 22.37 -18.68
CA SER A 270 -2.31 23.23 -18.82
C SER A 270 -2.76 24.55 -19.46
N SER A 271 -2.64 25.64 -18.70
CA SER A 271 -2.77 27.00 -19.21
C SER A 271 -1.60 27.21 -20.18
N LYS A 272 -1.77 26.72 -21.42
CA LYS A 272 -1.13 27.33 -22.56
C LYS A 272 -1.80 28.69 -22.65
N ARG A 273 -1.04 29.71 -22.28
CA ARG A 273 -1.28 31.13 -22.54
C ARG A 273 -1.56 31.29 -24.04
N HIS A 274 -2.81 31.07 -24.46
CA HIS A 274 -3.33 31.59 -25.71
C HIS A 274 -3.74 33.02 -25.41
N GLN A 275 -3.13 33.94 -26.15
CA GLN A 275 -3.63 35.31 -26.26
C GLN A 275 -5.11 35.24 -26.64
N PRO A 276 -5.97 36.08 -26.05
CA PRO A 276 -7.36 36.16 -26.46
C PRO A 276 -7.41 36.62 -27.92
N PRO A 277 -7.99 35.84 -28.85
CA PRO A 277 -8.36 36.39 -30.14
C PRO A 277 -9.49 37.41 -29.91
N GLU A 278 -9.37 38.55 -30.59
CA GLU A 278 -10.36 39.62 -30.57
C GLU A 278 -11.81 39.11 -30.64
N PRO A 279 -12.75 39.76 -29.94
CA PRO A 279 -14.16 39.42 -30.00
C PRO A 279 -14.70 39.77 -31.40
N LYS A 280 -14.65 38.81 -32.32
CA LYS A 280 -15.55 38.85 -33.47
C LYS A 280 -16.93 38.51 -32.95
N GLU A 281 -17.76 39.54 -32.79
CA GLU A 281 -19.20 39.42 -32.67
C GLU A 281 -19.71 38.50 -33.78
N VAL A 282 -20.01 37.24 -33.43
CA VAL A 282 -20.83 36.40 -34.28
C VAL A 282 -22.26 36.91 -34.12
N GLN A 283 -22.59 37.94 -34.90
CA GLN A 283 -23.95 38.30 -35.24
C GLN A 283 -24.59 37.08 -35.90
N CYS A 284 -25.22 36.23 -35.09
CA CYS A 284 -26.11 35.19 -35.58
C CYS A 284 -27.40 35.89 -36.04
N LYS A 285 -27.37 36.49 -37.23
CA LYS A 285 -28.57 36.94 -37.96
C LYS A 285 -29.42 35.71 -38.29
N SER A 286 -30.18 35.25 -37.31
CA SER A 286 -31.20 34.21 -37.52
C SER A 286 -32.41 34.85 -38.21
N LYS A 287 -32.37 34.86 -39.55
CA LYS A 287 -33.59 34.82 -40.36
C LYS A 287 -34.28 33.48 -40.10
N ASN A 288 -35.00 33.33 -38.98
CA ASN A 288 -35.87 32.18 -38.80
C ASN A 288 -37.04 32.50 -37.86
N GLN A 289 -37.95 33.34 -38.38
CA GLN A 289 -39.22 33.72 -37.76
C GLN A 289 -40.31 32.62 -37.91
N ARG A 290 -39.92 31.35 -38.06
CA ARG A 290 -40.84 30.23 -38.28
C ARG A 290 -40.47 29.03 -37.41
N LYS A 291 -40.75 29.05 -36.10
CA LYS A 291 -40.86 27.86 -35.23
C LYS A 291 -41.38 28.23 -33.83
N PRO A 292 -42.68 28.56 -33.69
CA PRO A 292 -43.28 29.00 -32.42
C PRO A 292 -43.29 27.89 -31.35
N LEU A 293 -43.38 26.61 -31.73
CA LEU A 293 -43.56 25.50 -30.79
C LEU A 293 -42.31 25.19 -29.95
N ALA A 294 -41.12 25.14 -30.57
CA ALA A 294 -39.87 24.90 -29.84
C ALA A 294 -39.51 26.06 -28.90
N ARG A 295 -39.95 27.28 -29.22
CA ARG A 295 -39.78 28.47 -28.39
C ARG A 295 -40.80 28.53 -27.25
N PHE A 296 -42.03 28.07 -27.50
CA PHE A 296 -43.06 27.89 -26.49
C PHE A 296 -42.67 26.81 -25.47
N LEU A 297 -42.07 25.72 -25.93
CA LEU A 297 -41.52 24.64 -25.09
C LEU A 297 -40.12 24.99 -24.58
N HIS A 298 -39.96 26.22 -24.08
CA HIS A 298 -38.79 26.63 -23.32
C HIS A 298 -38.59 25.68 -22.13
N ILE A 299 -37.35 25.57 -21.65
CA ILE A 299 -36.90 24.56 -20.68
C ILE A 299 -37.88 24.40 -19.50
N ASP A 300 -38.45 25.50 -19.00
CA ASP A 300 -39.36 25.49 -17.85
C ASP A 300 -40.70 24.78 -18.12
N ILE A 301 -41.35 25.08 -19.26
CA ILE A 301 -42.62 24.45 -19.66
C ILE A 301 -42.37 22.99 -20.02
N LEU A 302 -41.26 22.70 -20.72
CA LEU A 302 -40.91 21.33 -21.04
C LEU A 302 -40.65 20.50 -19.78
N THR A 303 -40.02 21.08 -18.75
CA THR A 303 -39.76 20.40 -17.48
C THR A 303 -41.06 20.11 -16.70
N LEU A 304 -42.01 21.04 -16.73
CA LEU A 304 -43.33 20.85 -16.10
C LEU A 304 -44.16 19.79 -16.85
N VAL A 305 -44.17 19.81 -18.18
CA VAL A 305 -44.89 18.83 -18.99
C VAL A 305 -44.22 17.45 -18.92
N ALA A 306 -42.88 17.38 -18.90
CA ALA A 306 -42.12 16.14 -18.80
C ALA A 306 -42.35 15.38 -17.48
N GLN A 307 -42.79 16.04 -16.42
CA GLN A 307 -43.17 15.37 -15.16
C GLN A 307 -44.45 14.54 -15.30
N HIS A 308 -45.30 14.86 -16.28
CA HIS A 308 -46.59 14.21 -16.52
C HIS A 308 -46.63 13.39 -17.82
N LEU A 309 -45.57 13.43 -18.61
CA LEU A 309 -45.43 12.63 -19.83
C LEU A 309 -44.58 11.38 -19.57
N HIS A 310 -44.95 10.28 -20.22
CA HIS A 310 -44.05 9.13 -20.24
C HIS A 310 -42.84 9.44 -21.12
N TYR A 311 -41.70 8.80 -20.84
CA TYR A 311 -40.51 8.97 -21.66
C TYR A 311 -40.78 8.70 -23.15
N GLN A 312 -41.69 7.76 -23.46
CA GLN A 312 -42.13 7.49 -24.82
C GLN A 312 -42.78 8.69 -25.50
N ASP A 313 -43.54 9.50 -24.76
CA ASP A 313 -44.18 10.71 -25.29
C ASP A 313 -43.15 11.80 -25.55
N LEU A 314 -42.12 11.92 -24.69
CA LEU A 314 -40.99 12.83 -24.91
C LEU A 314 -40.15 12.40 -26.13
N VAL A 315 -39.96 11.09 -26.33
CA VAL A 315 -39.30 10.55 -27.53
C VAL A 315 -40.14 10.85 -28.77
N ASN A 316 -41.45 10.54 -28.75
CA ASN A 316 -42.36 10.84 -29.86
C ASN A 316 -42.39 12.34 -30.19
N LEU A 317 -42.41 13.19 -29.16
CA LEU A 317 -42.32 14.66 -29.29
C LEU A 317 -40.99 15.10 -29.93
N SER A 318 -39.88 14.48 -29.55
CA SER A 318 -38.56 14.73 -30.15
C SER A 318 -38.42 14.26 -31.61
N LEU A 319 -39.32 13.37 -32.06
CA LEU A 319 -39.36 12.91 -33.45
C LEU A 319 -40.14 13.87 -34.36
N THR A 320 -40.99 14.75 -33.80
CA THR A 320 -41.82 15.68 -34.59
C THR A 320 -41.01 16.75 -35.33
N SER A 321 -39.86 17.18 -34.80
CA SER A 321 -38.93 18.07 -35.50
C SER A 321 -37.51 17.99 -34.95
N LYS A 322 -36.52 18.37 -35.78
CA LYS A 322 -35.09 18.41 -35.40
C LYS A 322 -34.83 19.42 -34.27
N GLU A 323 -35.50 20.57 -34.29
CA GLU A 323 -35.40 21.54 -33.20
C GLU A 323 -36.01 21.01 -31.91
N MET A 324 -37.18 20.36 -31.98
CA MET A 324 -37.79 19.77 -30.79
C MET A 324 -36.89 18.68 -30.19
N ARG A 325 -36.19 17.93 -31.03
CA ARG A 325 -35.16 16.99 -30.57
C ARG A 325 -34.02 17.69 -29.82
N GLN A 326 -33.53 18.82 -30.32
CA GLN A 326 -32.47 19.59 -29.68
C GLN A 326 -32.96 20.26 -28.39
N THR A 327 -34.22 20.67 -28.32
CA THR A 327 -34.81 21.25 -27.10
C THR A 327 -35.06 20.18 -26.03
N VAL A 328 -35.52 18.99 -26.42
CA VAL A 328 -35.77 17.86 -25.50
C VAL A 328 -34.47 17.14 -25.11
N PHE A 329 -33.50 17.07 -26.01
CA PHE A 329 -32.21 16.39 -25.83
C PHE A 329 -31.04 17.26 -26.35
N PRO A 330 -30.61 18.28 -25.59
CA PRO A 330 -29.61 19.26 -26.03
C PRO A 330 -28.22 18.68 -26.31
N ASP A 331 -27.86 17.56 -25.68
CA ASP A 331 -26.50 16.99 -25.75
C ASP A 331 -26.31 15.90 -26.82
N GLY A 332 -27.27 15.73 -27.73
CA GLY A 332 -27.02 15.14 -29.05
C GLY A 332 -26.18 13.84 -29.12
N HIS A 333 -26.37 12.88 -28.22
CA HIS A 333 -25.76 11.54 -28.34
C HIS A 333 -26.77 10.53 -28.88
N LEU A 334 -26.97 10.55 -30.20
CA LEU A 334 -27.57 9.45 -30.95
C LEU A 334 -26.60 9.03 -32.06
N GLY A 335 -25.60 8.25 -31.65
CA GLY A 335 -24.69 7.55 -32.53
C GLY A 335 -24.66 6.07 -32.15
N SER A 336 -25.70 5.32 -32.53
CA SER A 336 -25.61 3.91 -32.98
C SER A 336 -27.02 3.38 -33.24
N GLU A 337 -27.17 2.74 -34.39
CA GLU A 337 -28.38 2.17 -34.98
C GLU A 337 -28.98 1.02 -34.17
N ARG A 338 -30.32 0.97 -34.07
CA ARG A 338 -31.22 -0.10 -34.54
C ARG A 338 -32.62 0.06 -33.95
N GLY A 339 -33.63 -0.16 -34.79
CA GLY A 339 -35.05 0.04 -34.47
C GLY A 339 -35.86 -1.22 -34.14
N ILE A 340 -37.16 -0.94 -33.92
CA ILE A 340 -38.39 -1.74 -34.12
C ILE A 340 -38.66 -2.97 -33.22
N LEU A 341 -39.78 -2.83 -32.48
CA LEU A 341 -40.84 -3.75 -32.00
C LEU A 341 -40.62 -5.27 -31.72
N ARG A 342 -41.23 -5.67 -30.59
CA ARG A 342 -42.18 -6.80 -30.32
C ARG A 342 -41.75 -8.02 -29.46
N SER A 343 -42.58 -8.24 -28.44
CA SER A 343 -43.10 -9.50 -27.84
C SER A 343 -42.26 -10.36 -26.87
N CYS A 344 -43.03 -11.09 -26.07
CA CYS A 344 -42.83 -11.73 -24.77
C CYS A 344 -41.80 -12.88 -24.69
N GLY A 345 -41.43 -13.18 -23.44
CA GLY A 345 -41.04 -14.52 -22.99
C GLY A 345 -39.56 -14.68 -22.67
N GLU A 346 -39.22 -14.60 -21.37
CA GLU A 346 -38.35 -15.55 -20.67
C GLU A 346 -37.94 -14.98 -19.30
N SER A 347 -38.26 -15.73 -18.25
CA SER A 347 -37.86 -15.48 -16.87
C SER A 347 -36.46 -16.08 -16.63
N ARG A 348 -35.61 -15.32 -15.95
CA ARG A 348 -34.29 -15.76 -15.45
C ARG A 348 -34.20 -15.57 -13.93
N PRO A 349 -33.34 -16.35 -13.24
CA PRO A 349 -33.31 -16.41 -11.79
C PRO A 349 -32.76 -15.13 -11.15
N PHE A 350 -33.16 -14.91 -9.90
CA PHE A 350 -32.85 -13.81 -8.98
C PHE A 350 -31.82 -12.79 -9.45
N THR A 351 -32.28 -11.56 -9.68
CA THR A 351 -31.38 -10.43 -9.92
C THR A 351 -30.86 -9.89 -8.59
N ARG A 352 -29.55 -9.62 -8.54
CA ARG A 352 -28.81 -9.00 -7.42
C ARG A 352 -29.53 -7.82 -6.70
N PRO A 353 -30.42 -7.02 -7.33
CA PRO A 353 -31.34 -6.10 -6.61
C PRO A 353 -32.11 -6.68 -5.43
N GLN A 354 -32.57 -7.94 -5.49
CA GLN A 354 -33.28 -8.57 -4.37
C GLN A 354 -32.35 -8.82 -3.18
N LEU A 355 -31.06 -9.05 -3.45
CA LEU A 355 -30.03 -9.18 -2.42
C LEU A 355 -29.78 -7.85 -1.69
N ASP A 356 -29.87 -6.73 -2.42
CA ASP A 356 -29.62 -5.40 -1.86
C ASP A 356 -30.79 -4.93 -0.98
N THR A 357 -32.04 -5.17 -1.41
CA THR A 357 -33.22 -4.92 -0.57
C THR A 357 -33.23 -5.82 0.68
N LEU A 358 -32.95 -7.12 0.51
CA LEU A 358 -32.82 -8.05 1.62
C LEU A 358 -31.69 -7.63 2.56
N HIS A 359 -30.59 -7.09 2.04
CA HIS A 359 -29.50 -6.58 2.86
C HIS A 359 -29.92 -5.36 3.69
N GLU A 360 -30.63 -4.39 3.10
CA GLU A 360 -31.16 -3.24 3.83
C GLU A 360 -32.15 -3.67 4.95
N GLU A 361 -32.98 -4.68 4.69
CA GLU A 361 -33.97 -5.19 5.65
C GLU A 361 -33.33 -6.03 6.76
N THR A 362 -32.30 -6.82 6.42
CA THR A 362 -31.61 -7.67 7.39
C THR A 362 -30.57 -6.91 8.20
N CYS A 363 -30.03 -5.78 7.73
CA CYS A 363 -29.03 -5.03 8.47
C CYS A 363 -29.64 -4.09 9.50
N GLN A 364 -29.45 -4.43 10.77
CA GLN A 364 -30.05 -3.74 11.90
C GLN A 364 -29.03 -2.85 12.63
N PRO A 365 -29.40 -1.65 13.08
CA PRO A 365 -28.52 -0.75 13.82
C PRO A 365 -28.35 -1.14 15.30
N TYR A 366 -27.14 -1.01 15.84
CA TYR A 366 -26.78 -1.31 17.23
C TYR A 366 -26.02 -0.17 17.88
N CYS A 367 -26.30 0.08 19.17
CA CYS A 367 -25.49 1.00 19.98
C CYS A 367 -24.17 0.33 20.39
N SER A 368 -23.14 1.12 20.71
CA SER A 368 -21.81 0.61 21.05
C SER A 368 -21.82 -0.45 22.17
N SER A 369 -22.63 -0.26 23.21
CA SER A 369 -22.76 -1.23 24.30
C SER A 369 -23.40 -2.55 23.84
N CYS A 370 -24.54 -2.49 23.13
CA CYS A 370 -25.21 -3.69 22.63
C CYS A 370 -24.40 -4.41 21.56
N TYR A 371 -23.68 -3.66 20.71
CA TYR A 371 -22.75 -4.23 19.74
C TYR A 371 -21.62 -5.00 20.45
N TYR A 372 -21.00 -4.37 21.46
CA TYR A 372 -19.91 -5.00 22.21
C TYR A 372 -20.39 -6.31 22.83
N ASN A 373 -21.56 -6.33 23.47
CA ASN A 373 -22.13 -7.54 24.05
C ASN A 373 -22.49 -8.60 22.99
N LYS A 374 -23.08 -8.20 21.86
CA LYS A 374 -23.54 -9.15 20.83
C LYS A 374 -22.39 -9.81 20.05
N ILE A 375 -21.42 -9.03 19.61
CA ILE A 375 -20.37 -9.50 18.69
C ILE A 375 -19.11 -9.97 19.42
N SER A 376 -18.79 -9.40 20.59
CA SER A 376 -17.55 -9.78 21.30
C SER A 376 -17.66 -11.14 22.01
N ILE A 377 -18.88 -11.64 22.25
CA ILE A 377 -19.11 -12.90 22.98
C ILE A 377 -19.14 -14.11 22.03
N ARG A 378 -19.55 -13.94 20.77
CA ARG A 378 -19.59 -15.02 19.75
C ARG A 378 -18.27 -15.11 18.97
N LEU A 379 -17.24 -15.63 19.62
CA LEU A 379 -15.84 -15.58 19.13
C LEU A 379 -15.37 -16.84 18.35
N ASN A 380 -16.25 -17.79 18.04
CA ASN A 380 -15.80 -19.08 17.47
C ASN A 380 -15.85 -19.21 15.94
N ASP A 381 -16.44 -18.27 15.20
CA ASP A 381 -16.40 -18.32 13.73
C ASP A 381 -15.46 -17.26 13.18
N THR A 382 -14.19 -17.61 13.10
CA THR A 382 -13.24 -16.89 12.26
C THR A 382 -13.69 -17.02 10.80
N ASP A 383 -14.00 -15.85 10.22
CA ASP A 383 -13.44 -15.46 8.91
C ASP A 383 -14.37 -15.29 7.71
N ARG A 384 -15.63 -14.85 7.91
CA ARG A 384 -16.39 -14.24 6.80
C ARG A 384 -17.20 -13.02 7.25
N CYS A 385 -16.72 -11.80 7.04
CA CYS A 385 -17.63 -10.65 7.05
C CYS A 385 -18.77 -10.90 6.05
N CYS A 386 -19.95 -10.32 6.28
CA CYS A 386 -21.05 -10.35 5.31
C CYS A 386 -20.64 -9.54 4.08
N ASN A 387 -19.80 -10.14 3.23
CA ASN A 387 -19.33 -9.53 2.01
C ASN A 387 -20.36 -9.90 0.93
N ARG A 388 -20.91 -8.89 0.26
CA ARG A 388 -21.89 -8.98 -0.86
C ARG A 388 -21.53 -9.96 -1.99
N ASN A 389 -20.34 -10.57 -1.94
CA ASN A 389 -19.78 -11.44 -2.97
C ASN A 389 -20.04 -12.94 -2.74
N PHE A 390 -20.74 -13.33 -1.68
CA PHE A 390 -21.19 -14.72 -1.55
C PHE A 390 -22.49 -14.94 -2.32
N PRO A 391 -22.51 -15.72 -3.41
CA PRO A 391 -23.76 -16.31 -3.88
C PRO A 391 -24.28 -17.18 -2.74
N LEU A 392 -25.50 -16.90 -2.28
CA LEU A 392 -26.17 -17.69 -1.25
C LEU A 392 -26.42 -19.11 -1.78
N THR A 393 -25.44 -19.99 -1.65
CA THR A 393 -25.61 -21.44 -1.69
C THR A 393 -25.66 -21.92 -0.25
N GLY A 394 -26.85 -21.99 0.34
CA GLY A 394 -27.02 -22.58 1.66
C GLY A 394 -28.22 -22.05 2.43
N ASN A 395 -29.30 -22.84 2.40
CA ASN A 395 -30.44 -22.91 3.31
C ASN A 395 -30.35 -22.00 4.55
N VAL A 396 -30.90 -20.79 4.43
CA VAL A 396 -31.30 -20.01 5.60
C VAL A 396 -32.74 -20.42 5.93
N HIS A 397 -32.89 -21.27 6.94
CA HIS A 397 -34.20 -21.55 7.56
C HIS A 397 -34.70 -20.29 8.26
N GLY A 398 -35.59 -19.55 7.60
CA GLY A 398 -36.40 -18.50 8.20
C GLY A 398 -37.72 -19.08 8.70
N SER A 399 -37.82 -19.32 10.01
CA SER A 399 -39.10 -19.54 10.69
C SER A 399 -39.86 -18.22 10.83
N ARG A 400 -41.17 -18.29 10.55
CA ARG A 400 -42.23 -17.25 10.68
C ARG A 400 -42.36 -16.25 9.54
N GLY A 401 -42.96 -16.78 8.47
CA GLY A 401 -43.70 -16.08 7.44
C GLY A 401 -43.96 -17.08 6.34
N SER A 402 -45.13 -17.71 6.32
CA SER A 402 -45.56 -18.59 5.24
C SER A 402 -45.67 -17.76 3.95
N PHE A 403 -44.54 -17.57 3.27
CA PHE A 403 -44.55 -17.33 1.84
C PHE A 403 -44.80 -18.69 1.20
N ASP A 404 -45.96 -18.82 0.58
CA ASP A 404 -46.34 -19.95 -0.25
C ASP A 404 -45.14 -20.41 -1.09
N THR A 405 -44.83 -21.70 -0.99
CA THR A 405 -43.99 -22.45 -1.92
C THR A 405 -44.68 -22.64 -3.27
N SER A 406 -45.30 -21.57 -3.78
CA SER A 406 -45.72 -21.48 -5.17
C SER A 406 -44.47 -21.43 -6.06
N PRO A 407 -44.32 -22.32 -7.05
CA PRO A 407 -43.24 -22.24 -8.05
C PRO A 407 -43.37 -21.02 -8.98
N PHE A 408 -44.43 -20.22 -8.84
CA PHE A 408 -44.60 -18.94 -9.51
C PHE A 408 -44.23 -17.80 -8.55
N GLY A 409 -42.92 -17.55 -8.47
CA GLY A 409 -42.36 -16.46 -7.69
C GLY A 409 -42.92 -15.10 -8.12
N ASN A 410 -43.09 -14.22 -7.13
CA ASN A 410 -43.50 -12.83 -7.30
C ASN A 410 -42.59 -12.10 -8.30
N SER A 411 -43.01 -12.09 -9.56
CA SER A 411 -42.34 -11.42 -10.66
C SER A 411 -42.61 -9.93 -10.59
N CYS A 412 -41.61 -9.15 -10.16
CA CYS A 412 -41.68 -7.71 -10.29
C CYS A 412 -41.24 -7.32 -11.71
N LEU A 413 -42.10 -6.62 -12.44
CA LEU A 413 -41.85 -6.17 -13.81
C LEU A 413 -40.75 -5.09 -13.79
N LEU A 414 -39.59 -5.39 -14.38
CA LEU A 414 -38.58 -4.38 -14.69
C LEU A 414 -39.02 -3.59 -15.92
N CYS A 415 -38.83 -2.27 -15.91
CA CYS A 415 -39.11 -1.47 -17.09
C CYS A 415 -38.13 -1.81 -18.23
N SER A 416 -38.57 -1.63 -19.48
CA SER A 416 -37.80 -1.94 -20.70
C SER A 416 -36.43 -1.26 -20.76
N ILE A 417 -36.26 -0.13 -20.06
CA ILE A 417 -35.00 0.62 -19.97
C ILE A 417 -34.01 -0.08 -19.04
N CYS A 418 -34.45 -0.62 -17.90
CA CYS A 418 -33.57 -1.38 -17.01
C CYS A 418 -33.17 -2.72 -17.63
N LYS A 419 -33.95 -3.26 -18.58
CA LYS A 419 -33.63 -4.48 -19.34
C LYS A 419 -32.44 -4.31 -20.29
N THR A 420 -32.19 -3.10 -20.81
CA THR A 420 -31.11 -2.84 -21.77
C THR A 420 -29.79 -2.40 -21.12
N LEU A 421 -29.82 -2.03 -19.85
CA LEU A 421 -28.60 -1.70 -19.11
C LEU A 421 -27.81 -2.98 -18.81
N PRO A 422 -26.49 -2.99 -19.02
CA PRO A 422 -25.63 -4.04 -18.47
C PRO A 422 -25.87 -4.15 -16.96
N ASP A 423 -25.89 -5.38 -16.42
CA ASP A 423 -26.15 -5.63 -15.00
C ASP A 423 -25.31 -4.72 -14.08
N SER A 424 -24.06 -4.45 -14.45
CA SER A 424 -23.15 -3.57 -13.70
C SER A 424 -23.63 -2.11 -13.60
N GLN A 425 -24.26 -1.57 -14.65
CA GLN A 425 -24.80 -0.21 -14.66
C GLN A 425 -26.13 -0.11 -13.92
N CYS A 426 -27.00 -1.10 -14.08
CA CYS A 426 -28.25 -1.18 -13.32
C CYS A 426 -27.95 -1.22 -11.81
N LEU A 427 -26.96 -2.02 -11.40
CA LEU A 427 -26.48 -2.09 -10.02
C LEU A 427 -25.88 -0.78 -9.51
N ALA A 428 -25.14 -0.05 -10.35
CA ALA A 428 -24.60 1.25 -9.98
C ALA A 428 -25.73 2.27 -9.74
N GLN A 429 -26.75 2.29 -10.61
CA GLN A 429 -27.91 3.18 -10.46
C GLN A 429 -28.77 2.82 -9.24
N LEU A 430 -29.02 1.53 -8.99
CA LEU A 430 -29.73 1.08 -7.79
C LEU A 430 -28.97 1.48 -6.52
N ARG A 431 -27.66 1.25 -6.47
CA ARG A 431 -26.83 1.71 -5.34
C ARG A 431 -26.91 3.22 -5.14
N GLU A 432 -26.87 4.02 -6.20
CA GLU A 432 -27.02 5.47 -6.06
C GLU A 432 -28.43 5.87 -5.59
N ARG A 433 -29.49 5.16 -6.00
CA ARG A 433 -30.86 5.38 -5.50
C ARG A 433 -30.98 5.03 -4.01
N GLU A 434 -30.47 3.87 -3.59
CA GLU A 434 -30.47 3.42 -2.19
C GLU A 434 -29.64 4.36 -1.31
N LYS A 435 -28.44 4.70 -1.75
CA LYS A 435 -27.59 5.71 -1.11
C LYS A 435 -28.31 7.05 -1.00
N THR A 436 -29.04 7.47 -2.03
CA THR A 436 -29.87 8.68 -1.98
C THR A 436 -31.03 8.55 -1.00
N ARG A 437 -31.72 7.40 -0.96
CA ARG A 437 -32.81 7.11 -0.02
C ARG A 437 -32.30 7.15 1.42
N MET A 438 -31.17 6.53 1.70
CA MET A 438 -30.55 6.53 3.02
C MET A 438 -30.04 7.94 3.38
N ARG A 439 -29.43 8.68 2.44
CA ARG A 439 -29.09 10.11 2.62
C ARG A 439 -30.31 10.95 2.95
N ARG A 440 -31.46 10.72 2.29
CA ARG A 440 -32.73 11.41 2.59
C ARG A 440 -33.25 11.08 3.99
N LYS A 441 -33.24 9.79 4.38
CA LYS A 441 -33.59 9.36 5.75
C LYS A 441 -32.68 10.03 6.81
N LEU A 442 -31.40 10.23 6.49
CA LEU A 442 -30.45 10.90 7.37
C LEU A 442 -30.59 12.43 7.39
N ARG A 443 -31.07 13.07 6.30
CA ARG A 443 -31.28 14.52 6.22
C ARG A 443 -32.56 14.98 6.92
N HIS A 444 -33.65 14.23 6.80
CA HIS A 444 -34.92 14.64 7.39
C HIS A 444 -34.96 14.33 8.89
N ARG A 445 -35.12 15.38 9.71
CA ARG A 445 -35.25 15.28 11.18
C ARG A 445 -36.30 14.25 11.61
N LYS A 446 -37.42 14.16 10.86
CA LYS A 446 -38.53 13.23 11.12
C LYS A 446 -38.15 11.74 10.99
N HIS A 447 -37.14 11.42 10.19
CA HIS A 447 -36.63 10.05 9.97
C HIS A 447 -35.34 9.76 10.73
N ARG A 448 -34.84 10.73 11.49
CA ARG A 448 -33.61 10.61 12.26
C ARG A 448 -33.78 9.74 13.50
N ASP A 449 -34.97 9.79 14.08
CA ASP A 449 -35.35 9.04 15.29
C ASP A 449 -35.71 7.57 14.96
N ASP A 450 -35.82 7.22 13.68
CA ASP A 450 -36.10 5.85 13.22
C ASP A 450 -34.94 4.88 13.49
N PHE A 451 -33.74 5.38 13.82
CA PHE A 451 -32.59 4.52 14.13
C PHE A 451 -32.52 4.22 15.63
N ALA A 452 -33.44 3.41 16.13
CA ALA A 452 -33.34 2.80 17.45
C ALA A 452 -32.39 1.59 17.42
N CYS A 453 -31.61 1.40 18.49
CA CYS A 453 -30.82 0.19 18.66
C CYS A 453 -31.75 -1.02 18.66
N ARG A 454 -31.53 -2.00 17.77
CA ARG A 454 -32.39 -3.19 17.65
C ARG A 454 -32.52 -4.00 18.93
N HIS A 455 -31.52 -3.98 19.81
CA HIS A 455 -31.53 -4.79 21.03
C HIS A 455 -32.17 -4.09 22.23
N CYS A 456 -31.91 -2.79 22.44
CA CYS A 456 -32.38 -2.07 23.62
C CYS A 456 -33.42 -0.99 23.31
N SER A 457 -33.81 -0.84 22.04
CA SER A 457 -34.75 0.15 21.51
C SER A 457 -34.41 1.62 21.81
N LYS A 458 -33.27 1.90 22.46
CA LYS A 458 -32.79 3.27 22.69
C LYS A 458 -32.42 3.89 21.35
N ALA A 459 -32.87 5.13 21.12
CA ALA A 459 -32.45 5.92 19.98
C ALA A 459 -30.92 5.95 19.90
N LEU A 460 -30.36 5.66 18.72
CA LEU A 460 -28.93 5.79 18.52
C LEU A 460 -28.52 7.25 18.66
N PRO A 461 -27.34 7.52 19.26
CA PRO A 461 -26.91 8.90 19.43
C PRO A 461 -26.83 9.59 18.07
N SER A 462 -27.28 10.85 18.09
CA SER A 462 -27.27 11.70 16.90
C SER A 462 -25.85 11.94 16.37
N TRP A 463 -24.84 11.74 17.22
CA TRP A 463 -23.42 11.82 16.90
C TRP A 463 -22.64 10.63 17.49
N GLY A 464 -21.66 10.12 16.73
CA GLY A 464 -20.79 9.02 17.18
C GLY A 464 -20.75 7.83 16.21
N PRO A 465 -19.97 6.78 16.54
CA PRO A 465 -19.87 5.59 15.71
C PRO A 465 -21.20 4.85 15.65
N ARG A 466 -21.59 4.40 14.46
CA ARG A 466 -22.76 3.54 14.25
C ARG A 466 -22.31 2.15 13.84
N TRP A 467 -22.91 1.15 14.48
CA TRP A 467 -22.64 -0.25 14.21
C TRP A 467 -23.86 -0.87 13.56
N TRP A 468 -23.63 -1.60 12.47
CA TRP A 468 -24.67 -2.28 11.71
C TRP A 468 -24.38 -3.76 11.79
N VAL A 469 -25.39 -4.55 12.13
CA VAL A 469 -25.26 -6.00 12.28
C VAL A 469 -26.31 -6.65 11.40
N CYS A 470 -25.85 -7.46 10.45
CA CYS A 470 -26.75 -8.25 9.62
C CYS A 470 -27.44 -9.30 10.50
N GLU A 471 -28.77 -9.33 10.47
CA GLU A 471 -29.61 -10.26 11.23
C GLU A 471 -29.44 -11.70 10.71
N ALA A 472 -29.29 -11.86 9.39
CA ALA A 472 -29.10 -13.17 8.76
C ALA A 472 -27.81 -13.87 9.21
N CYS A 473 -26.67 -13.16 9.23
CA CYS A 473 -25.39 -13.77 9.61
C CYS A 473 -24.92 -13.43 11.03
N GLY A 474 -25.56 -12.46 11.71
CA GLY A 474 -25.16 -11.98 13.03
C GLY A 474 -23.85 -11.18 13.07
N ARG A 475 -23.26 -10.84 11.91
CA ARG A 475 -21.94 -10.18 11.80
C ARG A 475 -22.07 -8.69 11.48
N GLU A 476 -21.00 -7.95 11.75
CA GLU A 476 -20.93 -6.53 11.39
C GLU A 476 -21.04 -6.34 9.87
N CYS A 477 -21.96 -5.47 9.46
CA CYS A 477 -22.08 -5.04 8.09
C CYS A 477 -21.10 -3.90 7.82
N THR A 478 -20.23 -4.10 6.83
CA THR A 478 -19.24 -3.11 6.37
C THR A 478 -19.67 -2.41 5.07
N ASP A 479 -20.93 -2.54 4.68
CA ASP A 479 -21.41 -1.95 3.44
C ASP A 479 -21.41 -0.42 3.51
N THR A 480 -20.96 0.20 2.41
CA THR A 480 -20.92 1.65 2.24
C THR A 480 -22.30 2.31 2.24
N LEU A 481 -23.37 1.54 2.04
CA LEU A 481 -24.73 2.05 2.19
C LEU A 481 -24.97 2.56 3.60
N HIS A 482 -24.45 1.86 4.61
CA HIS A 482 -24.64 2.23 5.99
C HIS A 482 -23.64 3.29 6.44
N PRO A 483 -24.09 4.44 6.97
CA PRO A 483 -23.19 5.46 7.46
C PRO A 483 -22.39 4.91 8.65
N PRO A 484 -21.04 5.00 8.63
CA PRO A 484 -20.22 4.56 9.75
C PRO A 484 -20.36 5.49 10.98
N TRP A 485 -20.87 6.70 10.77
CA TRP A 485 -20.96 7.77 11.77
C TRP A 485 -22.31 8.50 11.75
N GLY A 486 -22.80 8.90 12.92
CA GLY A 486 -23.88 9.88 13.05
C GLY A 486 -23.32 11.31 13.07
N PHE A 487 -23.94 12.23 12.35
CA PHE A 487 -23.50 13.64 12.27
C PHE A 487 -24.45 14.56 13.05
N ARG A 488 -23.92 15.63 13.67
CA ARG A 488 -24.75 16.69 14.28
C ARG A 488 -25.48 17.49 13.19
N ALA A 489 -26.67 18.01 13.50
CA ALA A 489 -27.54 18.67 12.52
C ALA A 489 -26.86 19.83 11.77
N HIS A 490 -26.04 20.64 12.47
CA HIS A 490 -25.32 21.77 11.85
C HIS A 490 -24.13 21.33 10.97
N GLN A 491 -23.49 20.19 11.26
CA GLN A 491 -22.38 19.67 10.44
C GLN A 491 -22.87 18.98 9.15
N GLN A 492 -24.12 18.54 9.12
CA GLN A 492 -24.70 17.85 7.95
C GLN A 492 -24.93 18.79 6.76
N CYS A 493 -25.21 20.08 6.98
CA CYS A 493 -25.35 21.03 5.88
C CYS A 493 -24.03 21.20 5.09
N ALA A 494 -22.88 21.06 5.75
CA ALA A 494 -21.56 21.20 5.10
C ALA A 494 -21.09 19.94 4.35
N VAL A 495 -21.60 18.76 4.70
CA VAL A 495 -21.30 17.47 4.01
C VAL A 495 -22.32 17.17 2.90
N ALA A 496 -23.45 17.91 2.90
CA ALA A 496 -24.56 17.73 1.98
C ALA A 496 -24.46 18.56 0.69
N VAL A 497 -23.55 19.54 0.67
CA VAL A 497 -23.16 20.38 -0.48
C VAL A 497 -21.92 19.75 -1.11
#